data_AF-A0A8B3GMG2-F1
#
_entry.id   AF-A0A8B3GMG2-F1
#
_cell.length_a   1.000
_cell.length_b   1.000
_cell.length_c   1.000
_cell.angle_alpha   90.00
_cell.angle_beta   90.00
_cell.angle_gamma   90.00
#
_symmetry.space_group_name_H-M   'P 1'
#
loop_
_entity.id
_entity.type
_entity.pdbx_description
1 polymer ?
#
loop_
_entity_poly.entity_id
_entity_poly.type
_entity_poly.pdbx_seq_one_letter_code
_entity_poly.pdbx_strand_id
1 'polypeptide(L)'
;MSKLKPIRYRLLEAFRGRLFTLSDAYQEISDYSRPTVRARVYENLGIVFKRISRGIYMTAGEGGEALLMEGNGRDLGFLEDASVDAIVTDHPWLDPKANKGGNRNFAQYAAFSYQQSDFDKKARVLKSGHFLVEFIPTESATNFDYLYAIKKMAKKSGFRYYAKVSWEKLGFAANTGLTVKNTEDILFFTLGKRMSLRPDAKKDKADPQIKHFMAGAAGMLPTAFKVAPPPKNPSSIF
;
A
#
# COMPACT_ATOMS: atom_id res chain seq x y z
N MET A 1 -4.47 39.59 -25.44
CA MET A 1 -3.51 38.68 -24.79
C MET A 1 -4.20 38.06 -23.59
N SER A 2 -4.38 36.73 -23.54
CA SER A 2 -4.89 36.09 -22.32
C SER A 2 -3.85 36.26 -21.21
N LYS A 3 -4.28 36.69 -20.02
CA LYS A 3 -3.37 36.75 -18.87
C LYS A 3 -2.92 35.32 -18.56
N LEU A 4 -1.61 35.10 -18.46
CA LEU A 4 -1.05 33.84 -17.98
C LEU A 4 -1.70 33.48 -16.64
N LYS A 5 -2.12 32.21 -16.50
CA LYS A 5 -2.67 31.71 -15.23
C LYS A 5 -1.65 31.94 -14.10
N PRO A 6 -2.09 32.25 -12.87
CA PRO A 6 -1.18 32.42 -11.75
C PRO A 6 -0.31 31.17 -11.54
N ILE A 7 0.94 31.35 -11.09
CA ILE A 7 1.94 30.29 -10.88
C ILE A 7 1.34 29.10 -10.11
N ARG A 8 0.56 29.37 -9.05
CA ARG A 8 -0.13 28.34 -8.26
C ARG A 8 -0.99 27.40 -9.12
N TYR A 9 -1.81 27.95 -10.01
CA TYR A 9 -2.70 27.15 -10.85
C TYR A 9 -1.93 26.32 -11.86
N ARG A 10 -0.87 26.89 -12.45
CA ARG A 10 -0.01 26.18 -13.39
C ARG A 10 0.69 24.99 -12.74
N LEU A 11 1.26 25.19 -11.54
CA LEU A 11 1.85 24.11 -10.75
C LEU A 11 0.83 23.03 -10.37
N LEU A 12 -0.41 23.42 -10.00
CA LEU A 12 -1.47 22.46 -9.69
C LEU A 12 -1.93 21.66 -10.91
N GLU A 13 -1.98 22.27 -12.09
CA GLU A 13 -2.32 21.57 -13.34
C GLU A 13 -1.20 20.62 -13.76
N ALA A 14 0.06 21.09 -13.72
CA ALA A 14 1.22 20.30 -14.14
C ALA A 14 1.47 19.07 -13.24
N PHE A 15 1.28 19.24 -11.93
CA PHE A 15 1.63 18.21 -10.94
C PHE A 15 0.43 17.53 -10.29
N ARG A 16 -0.77 17.67 -10.87
CA ARG A 16 -1.99 17.04 -10.34
C ARG A 16 -1.81 15.53 -10.19
N GLY A 17 -1.89 15.04 -8.95
CA GLY A 17 -1.76 13.62 -8.63
C GLY A 17 -0.35 13.06 -8.84
N ARG A 18 0.68 13.92 -8.84
CA ARG A 18 2.08 13.55 -9.05
C ARG A 18 2.96 14.19 -8.00
N LEU A 19 4.09 13.55 -7.73
CA LEU A 19 5.19 14.19 -7.01
C LEU A 19 5.91 15.19 -7.90
N PHE A 20 6.47 16.22 -7.26
CA PHE A 20 7.40 17.12 -7.90
C PHE A 20 8.45 17.62 -6.90
N THR A 21 9.63 17.92 -7.42
CA THR A 21 10.70 18.63 -6.73
C THR A 21 10.64 20.12 -7.06
N LEU A 22 11.42 20.93 -6.34
CA LEU A 22 11.62 22.33 -6.74
C LEU A 22 12.28 22.44 -8.13
N SER A 23 13.11 21.48 -8.52
CA SER A 23 13.72 21.47 -9.86
C SER A 23 12.67 21.31 -10.95
N ASP A 24 11.72 20.39 -10.76
CA ASP A 24 10.62 20.17 -11.70
C ASP A 24 9.73 21.42 -11.80
N ALA A 25 9.44 22.05 -10.65
CA ALA A 25 8.67 23.30 -10.62
C ALA A 25 9.39 24.45 -11.36
N TYR A 26 10.72 24.51 -11.32
CA TYR A 26 11.51 25.51 -12.05
C TYR A 26 11.55 25.26 -13.56
N GLN A 27 11.50 23.99 -13.97
CA GLN A 27 11.42 23.62 -15.39
C GLN A 27 10.04 23.93 -15.95
N GLU A 28 8.98 23.61 -15.21
CA GLU A 28 7.59 23.87 -15.60
C GLU A 28 7.27 25.37 -15.67
N ILE A 29 7.80 26.14 -14.72
CA ILE A 29 7.60 27.59 -14.63
C ILE A 29 8.91 28.30 -14.93
N SER A 30 9.37 28.18 -16.18
CA SER A 30 10.62 28.77 -16.65
C SER A 30 10.53 30.28 -16.92
N ASP A 31 9.31 30.83 -17.00
CA ASP A 31 9.03 32.25 -17.24
C ASP A 31 9.13 33.13 -15.98
N TYR A 32 9.40 32.52 -14.80
CA TYR A 32 9.62 33.24 -13.54
C TYR A 32 10.96 32.86 -12.89
N SER A 33 11.45 33.74 -12.02
CA SER A 33 12.65 33.45 -11.25
C SER A 33 12.45 32.27 -10.30
N ARG A 34 13.48 31.43 -10.13
CA ARG A 34 13.45 30.28 -9.20
C ARG A 34 13.02 30.67 -7.77
N PRO A 35 13.49 31.78 -7.17
CA PRO A 35 13.00 32.24 -5.86
C PRO A 35 11.49 32.50 -5.83
N THR A 36 10.93 33.11 -6.88
CA THR A 36 9.49 33.37 -6.99
C THR A 36 8.69 32.08 -7.04
N VAL A 37 9.11 31.11 -7.86
CA VAL A 37 8.44 29.80 -7.96
C VAL A 37 8.49 29.07 -6.61
N ARG A 38 9.66 29.05 -5.95
CA ARG A 38 9.84 28.42 -4.63
C ARG A 38 8.96 29.07 -3.56
N ALA A 39 8.87 30.40 -3.55
CA ALA A 39 8.01 31.13 -2.60
C ALA A 39 6.55 30.71 -2.78
N ARG A 40 6.05 30.59 -4.02
CA ARG A 40 4.67 30.14 -4.28
C ARG A 40 4.40 28.71 -3.85
N VAL A 41 5.37 27.81 -3.96
CA VAL A 41 5.24 26.45 -3.38
C VAL A 41 5.12 26.55 -1.86
N TYR A 42 5.99 27.31 -1.19
CA TYR A 42 6.04 27.40 0.27
C TYR A 42 4.84 28.11 0.90
N GLU A 43 4.38 29.20 0.32
CA GLU A 43 3.17 29.93 0.75
C GLU A 43 1.91 29.08 0.67
N ASN A 44 1.91 28.04 -0.16
CA ASN A 44 0.76 27.16 -0.40
C ASN A 44 0.94 25.76 0.22
N LEU A 45 1.99 25.54 1.03
CA LEU A 45 2.18 24.33 1.80
C LEU A 45 1.08 24.19 2.86
N GLY A 46 0.49 23.00 2.97
CA GLY A 46 -0.64 22.70 3.85
C GLY A 46 -2.00 23.19 3.32
N ILE A 47 -2.03 23.89 2.18
CA ILE A 47 -3.26 24.38 1.54
C ILE A 47 -3.55 23.60 0.27
N VAL A 48 -2.67 23.70 -0.73
CA VAL A 48 -2.78 22.98 -2.01
C VAL A 48 -1.53 22.20 -2.37
N PHE A 49 -0.47 22.31 -1.59
CA PHE A 49 0.69 21.44 -1.68
C PHE A 49 0.95 20.77 -0.34
N LYS A 50 1.32 19.50 -0.36
CA LYS A 50 1.80 18.76 0.80
C LYS A 50 3.28 18.43 0.59
N ARG A 51 4.10 18.67 1.60
CA ARG A 51 5.49 18.20 1.61
C ARG A 51 5.50 16.77 2.12
N ILE A 52 5.98 15.84 1.30
CA ILE A 52 6.01 14.41 1.62
C ILE A 52 7.34 14.03 2.26
N SER A 53 8.44 14.59 1.75
CA SER A 53 9.77 14.39 2.31
C SER A 53 10.67 15.59 2.01
N ARG A 54 11.97 15.49 2.30
CA ARG A 54 12.93 16.58 2.08
C ARG A 54 13.05 16.90 0.58
N GLY A 55 12.35 17.94 0.13
CA GLY A 55 12.43 18.45 -1.24
C GLY A 55 11.43 17.82 -2.21
N ILE A 56 10.52 16.97 -1.71
CA ILE A 56 9.47 16.31 -2.47
C ILE A 56 8.10 16.87 -2.04
N TYR A 57 7.33 17.32 -3.01
CA TYR A 57 6.04 17.97 -2.86
C TYR A 57 4.97 17.26 -3.69
N MET A 58 3.71 17.37 -3.27
CA MET A 58 2.56 16.80 -3.96
C MET A 58 1.40 17.80 -3.93
N THR A 59 0.54 17.79 -4.94
CA THR A 59 -0.69 18.59 -4.93
C THR A 59 -1.70 17.99 -3.96
N ALA A 60 -2.21 18.79 -3.01
CA ALA A 60 -3.32 18.41 -2.15
C ALA A 60 -4.64 18.60 -2.93
N GLY A 61 -5.41 17.55 -3.22
CA GLY A 61 -6.59 17.63 -4.07
C GLY A 61 -7.59 16.46 -3.95
N GLU A 62 -8.84 16.72 -4.33
CA GLU A 62 -9.94 15.75 -4.38
C GLU A 62 -9.73 14.74 -5.52
N GLY A 63 -9.09 13.62 -5.20
CA GLY A 63 -8.88 12.53 -6.14
C GLY A 63 -7.63 11.75 -5.75
N GLY A 64 -7.78 10.93 -4.70
CA GLY A 64 -6.81 9.93 -4.22
C GLY A 64 -5.39 10.15 -4.72
N GLU A 65 -4.60 10.89 -3.95
CA GLU A 65 -3.20 11.18 -4.23
C GLU A 65 -2.37 9.89 -4.16
N ALA A 66 -2.20 9.22 -5.29
CA ALA A 66 -1.32 8.05 -5.39
C ALA A 66 0.13 8.52 -5.46
N LEU A 67 0.91 8.06 -4.49
CA LEU A 67 2.32 8.41 -4.34
C LEU A 67 3.17 7.16 -4.63
N LEU A 68 3.93 7.19 -5.72
CA LEU A 68 4.96 6.19 -6.00
C LEU A 68 6.33 6.73 -5.59
N MET A 69 7.06 5.96 -4.78
CA MET A 69 8.39 6.31 -4.32
C MET A 69 9.34 5.15 -4.53
N GLU A 70 10.52 5.44 -5.09
CA GLU A 70 11.63 4.51 -5.12
C GLU A 70 12.41 4.61 -3.79
N GLY A 71 12.64 3.47 -3.14
CA GLY A 71 13.37 3.44 -1.87
C GLY A 71 13.32 2.10 -1.17
N ASN A 72 13.92 2.04 0.02
CA ASN A 72 13.87 0.85 0.86
C ASN A 72 12.51 0.75 1.56
N GLY A 73 11.68 -0.21 1.16
CA GLY A 73 10.35 -0.45 1.75
C GLY A 73 10.33 -0.79 3.25
N ARG A 74 11.48 -1.07 3.87
CA ARG A 74 11.61 -1.22 5.34
C ARG A 74 11.70 0.12 6.07
N ASP A 75 12.03 1.19 5.36
CA ASP A 75 12.12 2.52 5.94
C ASP A 75 10.77 3.22 5.83
N LEU A 76 10.04 3.21 6.94
CA LEU A 76 8.78 3.93 7.08
C LEU A 76 8.96 5.24 7.86
N GLY A 77 10.20 5.72 8.09
CA GLY A 77 10.49 6.88 8.93
C GLY A 77 9.89 8.19 8.42
N PHE A 78 9.57 8.25 7.13
CA PHE A 78 8.88 9.39 6.52
C PHE A 78 7.38 9.47 6.86
N LEU A 79 6.80 8.40 7.40
CA LEU A 79 5.41 8.34 7.84
C LEU A 79 5.30 8.66 9.33
N GLU A 80 4.33 9.49 9.69
CA GLU A 80 3.98 9.80 11.08
C GLU A 80 3.36 8.59 11.79
N ASP A 81 3.44 8.58 13.12
CA ASP A 81 2.79 7.57 13.95
C ASP A 81 1.28 7.59 13.73
N ALA A 82 0.65 6.41 13.69
CA ALA A 82 -0.80 6.26 13.50
C ALA A 82 -1.39 7.10 12.35
N SER A 83 -0.67 7.23 11.24
CA SER A 83 -1.08 8.01 10.06
C SER A 83 -1.71 7.18 8.94
N VAL A 84 -1.51 5.85 8.96
CA VAL A 84 -1.91 4.92 7.88
C VAL A 84 -3.17 4.14 8.26
N ASP A 85 -4.13 4.05 7.33
CA ASP A 85 -5.39 3.30 7.50
C ASP A 85 -5.31 1.84 7.00
N ALA A 86 -4.36 1.51 6.13
CA ALA A 86 -4.12 0.13 5.72
C ALA A 86 -2.68 -0.02 5.20
N ILE A 87 -2.07 -1.16 5.50
CA ILE A 87 -0.79 -1.57 4.90
C ILE A 87 -1.05 -2.86 4.12
N VAL A 88 -0.67 -2.89 2.85
CA VAL A 88 -0.76 -4.07 2.00
C VAL A 88 0.63 -4.35 1.46
N THR A 89 1.15 -5.54 1.68
CA THR A 89 2.49 -5.93 1.24
C THR A 89 2.48 -7.26 0.51
N ASP A 90 3.10 -7.26 -0.65
CA ASP A 90 3.46 -8.44 -1.45
C ASP A 90 4.94 -8.31 -1.81
N HIS A 91 5.80 -9.08 -1.13
CA HIS A 91 7.25 -8.96 -1.24
C HIS A 91 7.86 -10.24 -1.82
N PRO A 92 9.01 -10.16 -2.51
CA PRO A 92 9.68 -11.34 -3.04
C PRO A 92 10.20 -12.23 -1.91
N TRP A 93 9.70 -13.46 -1.81
CA TRP A 93 10.02 -14.38 -0.72
C TRP A 93 11.40 -15.01 -0.85
N LEU A 94 12.16 -15.03 0.24
CA LEU A 94 13.39 -15.81 0.34
C LEU A 94 13.08 -17.24 0.80
N ASP A 95 13.01 -18.18 -0.15
CA ASP A 95 13.04 -19.62 0.11
C ASP A 95 14.21 -20.25 -0.67
N PRO A 96 15.39 -20.43 -0.05
CA PRO A 96 16.57 -20.91 -0.77
C PRO A 96 16.38 -22.26 -1.48
N LYS A 97 15.46 -23.11 -0.99
CA LYS A 97 15.16 -24.42 -1.58
C LYS A 97 14.17 -24.29 -2.74
N ALA A 98 13.13 -23.45 -2.62
CA ALA A 98 12.17 -23.26 -3.69
C ALA A 98 12.66 -22.31 -4.79
N ASN A 99 13.55 -21.38 -4.45
CA ASN A 99 14.10 -20.39 -5.39
C ASN A 99 15.21 -20.97 -6.29
N LYS A 100 15.67 -22.21 -6.04
CA LYS A 100 16.68 -22.91 -6.86
C LYS A 100 16.18 -24.29 -7.32
N GLY A 101 16.42 -24.64 -8.57
CA GLY A 101 16.14 -25.97 -9.13
C GLY A 101 17.36 -26.52 -9.84
N GLY A 102 18.09 -27.43 -9.19
CA GLY A 102 19.40 -27.88 -9.68
C GLY A 102 20.35 -26.69 -9.85
N ASN A 103 20.89 -26.51 -11.06
CA ASN A 103 21.74 -25.36 -11.39
C ASN A 103 20.96 -24.08 -11.77
N ARG A 104 19.63 -24.14 -11.86
CA ARG A 104 18.81 -22.98 -12.25
C ARG A 104 18.44 -22.16 -11.01
N ASN A 105 18.66 -20.85 -11.08
CA ASN A 105 18.15 -19.90 -10.11
C ASN A 105 16.87 -19.25 -10.64
N PHE A 106 15.74 -19.49 -9.96
CA PHE A 106 14.44 -18.95 -10.35
C PHE A 106 14.22 -17.52 -9.83
N ALA A 107 14.95 -17.10 -8.79
CA ALA A 107 14.93 -15.74 -8.28
C ALA A 107 16.21 -15.00 -8.70
N GLN A 108 16.10 -14.20 -9.77
CA GLN A 108 17.18 -13.31 -10.24
C GLN A 108 17.20 -11.96 -9.50
N TYR A 109 16.23 -11.73 -8.61
CA TYR A 109 16.07 -10.52 -7.81
C TYR A 109 16.38 -10.79 -6.33
N ALA A 110 16.66 -9.71 -5.59
CA ALA A 110 16.86 -9.78 -4.16
C ALA A 110 15.57 -10.24 -3.47
N ALA A 111 15.65 -11.42 -2.86
CA ALA A 111 14.56 -11.95 -2.05
C ALA A 111 14.63 -11.38 -0.62
N PHE A 112 13.49 -11.39 0.06
CA PHE A 112 13.26 -10.69 1.31
C PHE A 112 12.79 -11.67 2.39
N SER A 113 13.26 -11.44 3.61
CA SER A 113 12.76 -12.08 4.83
C SER A 113 12.51 -11.04 5.92
N TYR A 114 11.35 -11.13 6.56
CA TYR A 114 10.99 -10.21 7.63
C TYR A 114 11.88 -10.39 8.86
N GLN A 115 12.12 -9.27 9.53
CA GLN A 115 12.64 -9.18 10.88
C GLN A 115 11.57 -8.60 11.81
N GLN A 116 11.77 -8.78 13.12
CA GLN A 116 10.84 -8.26 14.13
C GLN A 116 10.61 -6.74 13.98
N SER A 117 11.68 -6.00 13.70
CA SER A 117 11.66 -4.54 13.52
C SER A 117 10.77 -4.08 12.36
N ASP A 118 10.57 -4.91 11.34
CA ASP A 118 9.68 -4.59 10.22
C ASP A 118 8.22 -4.50 10.70
N PHE A 119 7.80 -5.43 11.57
CA PHE A 119 6.46 -5.40 12.16
C PHE A 119 6.32 -4.29 13.20
N ASP A 120 7.36 -3.99 13.96
CA ASP A 120 7.34 -2.89 14.93
C ASP A 120 7.14 -1.53 14.23
N LYS A 121 7.82 -1.31 13.09
CA LYS A 121 7.63 -0.11 12.27
C LYS A 121 6.25 -0.05 11.63
N LYS A 122 5.73 -1.17 11.14
CA LYS A 122 4.35 -1.26 10.60
C LYS A 122 3.31 -0.93 11.67
N ALA A 123 3.49 -1.45 12.89
CA ALA A 123 2.61 -1.17 14.02
C ALA A 123 2.63 0.32 14.41
N ARG A 124 3.82 0.96 14.38
CA ARG A 124 3.97 2.39 14.68
C ARG A 124 3.13 3.27 13.76
N VAL A 125 3.18 3.05 12.45
CA VAL A 125 2.53 3.94 11.47
C VAL A 125 1.05 3.62 11.28
N LEU A 126 0.60 2.40 11.57
CA LEU A 126 -0.77 1.98 11.37
C LEU A 126 -1.67 2.48 12.51
N LYS A 127 -2.86 2.99 12.17
CA LYS A 127 -3.87 3.35 13.16
C LYS A 127 -4.40 2.12 13.90
N SER A 128 -4.73 2.29 15.18
CA SER A 128 -5.40 1.23 15.94
C SER A 128 -6.74 0.85 15.29
N GLY A 129 -7.06 -0.44 15.32
CA GLY A 129 -8.25 -1.05 14.73
C GLY A 129 -8.24 -1.19 13.21
N HIS A 130 -7.15 -0.82 12.54
CA HIS A 130 -6.96 -0.92 11.09
C HIS A 130 -6.14 -2.15 10.70
N PHE A 131 -6.02 -2.40 9.38
CA PHE A 131 -5.52 -3.66 8.84
C PHE A 131 -4.09 -3.59 8.30
N LEU A 132 -3.33 -4.63 8.62
CA LEU A 132 -2.14 -5.06 7.90
C LEU A 132 -2.49 -6.31 7.10
N VAL A 133 -2.21 -6.30 5.81
CA VAL A 133 -2.47 -7.39 4.86
C VAL A 133 -1.15 -7.86 4.27
N GLU A 134 -0.81 -9.11 4.51
CA GLU A 134 0.39 -9.76 3.98
C GLU A 134 -0.03 -10.83 2.99
N PHE A 135 0.35 -10.68 1.72
CA PHE A 135 0.37 -11.82 0.82
C PHE A 135 1.48 -12.76 1.30
N ILE A 136 1.32 -14.07 1.16
CA ILE A 136 2.33 -15.09 1.50
C ILE A 136 2.23 -16.25 0.49
N PRO A 137 3.32 -16.97 0.21
CA PRO A 137 3.27 -18.16 -0.62
C PRO A 137 2.42 -19.23 0.05
N THR A 138 1.89 -20.16 -0.75
CA THR A 138 1.31 -21.39 -0.20
C THR A 138 2.30 -22.04 0.75
N GLU A 139 1.79 -22.45 1.92
CA GLU A 139 2.56 -23.21 2.88
C GLU A 139 3.09 -24.51 2.27
N SER A 140 4.32 -24.85 2.61
CA SER A 140 5.03 -26.04 2.17
C SER A 140 6.07 -26.45 3.19
N ALA A 141 6.65 -27.64 3.01
CA ALA A 141 7.67 -28.17 3.90
C ALA A 141 8.92 -27.28 4.02
N THR A 142 9.17 -26.36 3.08
CA THR A 142 10.36 -25.49 3.09
C THR A 142 10.11 -24.12 3.70
N ASN A 143 8.86 -23.67 3.82
CA ASN A 143 8.55 -22.31 4.24
C ASN A 143 7.65 -22.20 5.49
N PHE A 144 7.07 -23.30 5.99
CA PHE A 144 6.09 -23.25 7.08
C PHE A 144 6.63 -22.60 8.36
N ASP A 145 7.89 -22.86 8.74
CA ASP A 145 8.54 -22.25 9.90
C ASP A 145 8.62 -20.72 9.77
N TYR A 146 8.98 -20.24 8.58
CA TYR A 146 9.06 -18.82 8.29
C TYR A 146 7.66 -18.18 8.27
N LEU A 147 6.67 -18.82 7.65
CA LEU A 147 5.28 -18.36 7.67
C LEU A 147 4.70 -18.30 9.09
N TYR A 148 5.10 -19.24 9.95
CA TYR A 148 4.75 -19.20 11.36
C TYR A 148 5.46 -18.05 12.10
N ALA A 149 6.74 -17.81 11.81
CA ALA A 149 7.51 -16.71 12.37
C ALA A 149 6.89 -15.35 12.05
N ILE A 150 6.39 -15.13 10.82
CA ILE A 150 5.64 -13.92 10.43
C ILE A 150 4.47 -13.67 11.39
N LYS A 151 3.64 -14.68 11.63
CA LYS A 151 2.48 -14.59 12.53
C LYS A 151 2.91 -14.24 13.96
N LYS A 152 4.03 -14.82 14.42
CA LYS A 152 4.60 -14.54 15.76
C LYS A 152 5.16 -13.13 15.87
N MET A 153 5.90 -12.67 14.87
CA MET A 153 6.48 -11.32 14.85
C MET A 153 5.38 -10.26 14.84
N ALA A 154 4.37 -10.42 13.99
CA ALA A 154 3.18 -9.56 13.99
C ALA A 154 2.51 -9.53 15.37
N LYS A 155 2.27 -10.71 15.97
CA LYS A 155 1.66 -10.79 17.31
C LYS A 155 2.49 -10.06 18.37
N LYS A 156 3.83 -10.17 18.31
CA LYS A 156 4.75 -9.50 19.24
C LYS A 156 4.68 -7.97 19.11
N SER A 157 4.42 -7.44 17.93
CA SER A 157 4.24 -6.00 17.67
C SER A 157 2.82 -5.48 17.99
N GLY A 158 1.95 -6.28 18.60
CA GLY A 158 0.60 -5.87 18.99
C GLY A 158 -0.49 -6.11 17.94
N PHE A 159 -0.15 -6.77 16.83
CA PHE A 159 -1.15 -7.21 15.86
C PHE A 159 -1.94 -8.42 16.37
N ARG A 160 -3.22 -8.48 16.00
CA ARG A 160 -4.09 -9.64 16.18
C ARG A 160 -4.26 -10.32 14.85
N TYR A 161 -4.02 -11.63 14.83
CA TYR A 161 -4.36 -12.46 13.68
C TYR A 161 -5.87 -12.44 13.48
N TYR A 162 -6.31 -11.96 12.31
CA TYR A 162 -7.73 -11.79 12.01
C TYR A 162 -8.25 -12.95 11.17
N ALA A 163 -7.66 -13.18 10.01
CA ALA A 163 -8.08 -14.22 9.09
C ALA A 163 -6.94 -14.61 8.14
N LYS A 164 -7.10 -15.75 7.48
CA LYS A 164 -6.36 -16.13 6.28
C LYS A 164 -7.37 -16.42 5.19
N VAL A 165 -7.16 -15.84 4.02
CA VAL A 165 -7.98 -16.07 2.84
C VAL A 165 -7.06 -16.49 1.70
N SER A 166 -7.40 -17.56 1.00
CA SER A 166 -6.62 -17.99 -0.16
C SER A 166 -6.93 -17.11 -1.37
N TRP A 167 -5.91 -16.84 -2.17
CA TRP A 167 -6.04 -16.28 -3.52
C TRP A 167 -5.77 -17.38 -4.53
N GLU A 168 -6.80 -17.76 -5.28
CA GLU A 168 -6.73 -18.67 -6.42
C GLU A 168 -6.47 -17.87 -7.70
N LYS A 169 -5.32 -18.13 -8.33
CA LYS A 169 -4.91 -17.52 -9.60
C LYS A 169 -5.62 -18.23 -10.74
N LEU A 170 -6.69 -17.61 -11.25
CA LEU A 170 -7.46 -18.18 -12.36
C LEU A 170 -6.61 -18.27 -13.63
N GLY A 171 -6.70 -19.40 -14.35
CA GLY A 171 -5.99 -19.61 -15.61
C GLY A 171 -4.48 -19.89 -15.48
N PHE A 172 -3.95 -20.04 -14.27
CA PHE A 172 -2.55 -20.36 -14.03
C PHE A 172 -2.43 -21.61 -13.16
N ALA A 173 -1.65 -22.60 -13.61
CA ALA A 173 -1.31 -23.78 -12.83
C ALA A 173 0.17 -24.14 -13.06
N ALA A 174 1.00 -23.97 -12.04
CA ALA A 174 2.40 -24.40 -12.08
C ALA A 174 2.54 -25.72 -11.32
N ASN A 175 2.80 -26.82 -12.03
CA ASN A 175 3.11 -28.10 -11.39
C ASN A 175 4.56 -28.07 -10.86
N THR A 176 4.75 -28.25 -9.55
CA THR A 176 6.08 -28.31 -8.94
C THR A 176 6.50 -29.71 -8.49
N GLY A 177 5.86 -30.76 -9.04
CA GLY A 177 6.16 -32.17 -8.74
C GLY A 177 5.62 -32.69 -7.41
N LEU A 178 5.32 -31.82 -6.44
CA LEU A 178 4.69 -32.17 -5.15
C LEU A 178 3.25 -31.66 -5.07
N THR A 179 3.00 -30.45 -5.55
CA THR A 179 1.68 -29.80 -5.57
C THR A 179 1.53 -28.94 -6.82
N VAL A 180 0.29 -28.65 -7.20
CA VAL A 180 0.00 -27.58 -8.17
C VAL A 180 0.01 -26.26 -7.41
N LYS A 181 0.93 -25.37 -7.78
CA LYS A 181 1.00 -24.02 -7.25
C LYS A 181 0.17 -23.09 -8.14
N ASN A 182 -1.06 -22.87 -7.75
CA ASN A 182 -1.97 -21.88 -8.33
C ASN A 182 -2.63 -21.01 -7.25
N THR A 183 -2.24 -21.17 -5.99
CA THR A 183 -2.79 -20.42 -4.88
C THR A 183 -1.69 -19.64 -4.16
N GLU A 184 -2.08 -18.55 -3.52
CA GLU A 184 -1.32 -17.86 -2.48
C GLU A 184 -2.25 -17.68 -1.28
N ASP A 185 -1.69 -17.40 -0.11
CA ASP A 185 -2.48 -17.09 1.07
C ASP A 185 -2.34 -15.60 1.40
N ILE A 186 -3.44 -14.99 1.84
CA ILE A 186 -3.47 -13.59 2.28
C ILE A 186 -3.76 -13.60 3.77
N LEU A 187 -2.80 -13.14 4.57
CA LEU A 187 -2.95 -12.97 6.01
C LEU A 187 -3.51 -11.58 6.31
N PHE A 188 -4.60 -11.54 7.06
CA PHE A 188 -5.18 -10.32 7.59
C PHE A 188 -4.84 -10.22 9.07
N PHE A 189 -4.27 -9.08 9.44
CA PHE A 189 -3.99 -8.70 10.82
C PHE A 189 -4.69 -7.38 11.15
N THR A 190 -5.13 -7.21 12.40
CA THR A 190 -5.58 -5.91 12.91
C THR A 190 -4.63 -5.40 13.98
N LEU A 191 -4.28 -4.12 13.99
CA LEU A 191 -3.58 -3.55 15.14
C LEU A 191 -4.57 -3.35 16.29
N GLY A 192 -4.40 -4.06 17.40
CA GLY A 192 -5.40 -4.04 18.48
C GLY A 192 -6.77 -4.57 18.03
N LYS A 193 -7.84 -4.15 18.73
CA LYS A 193 -9.22 -4.58 18.44
C LYS A 193 -9.70 -3.94 17.15
N ARG A 194 -10.23 -4.74 16.21
CA ARG A 194 -10.85 -4.24 14.96
C ARG A 194 -11.84 -3.12 15.25
N MET A 195 -11.84 -2.07 14.44
CA MET A 195 -12.89 -1.06 14.52
C MET A 195 -14.26 -1.69 14.24
N SER A 196 -15.25 -1.33 15.04
CA SER A 196 -16.64 -1.65 14.73
C SER A 196 -17.04 -0.90 13.46
N LEU A 197 -17.97 -1.47 12.69
CA LEU A 197 -18.62 -0.75 11.60
C LEU A 197 -19.20 0.55 12.16
N ARG A 198 -18.98 1.67 11.46
CA ARG A 198 -19.53 2.96 11.86
C ARG A 198 -21.05 2.94 11.63
N PRO A 199 -21.87 3.34 12.61
CA PRO A 199 -23.32 3.49 12.39
C PRO A 199 -23.61 4.47 11.25
N ASP A 200 -24.62 4.16 10.43
CA ASP A 200 -25.12 5.07 9.41
C ASP A 200 -26.18 5.96 10.04
N ALA A 201 -25.74 7.05 10.67
CA ALA A 201 -26.60 7.98 11.40
C ALA A 201 -27.72 8.59 10.54
N LYS A 202 -27.57 8.60 9.20
CA LYS A 202 -28.61 9.09 8.29
C LYS A 202 -29.71 8.05 8.12
N LYS A 203 -29.34 6.77 7.91
CA LYS A 203 -30.30 5.68 7.81
C LYS A 203 -30.93 5.33 9.16
N ASP A 204 -30.16 5.35 10.25
CA ASP A 204 -30.67 5.16 11.62
C ASP A 204 -31.76 6.17 12.00
N LYS A 205 -31.67 7.40 11.47
CA LYS A 205 -32.73 8.40 11.65
C LYS A 205 -33.96 8.15 10.78
N ALA A 206 -33.79 7.51 9.63
CA ALA A 206 -34.87 7.21 8.69
C ALA A 206 -35.67 5.97 9.11
N ASP A 207 -35.01 5.00 9.75
CA ASP A 207 -35.64 3.81 10.33
C ASP A 207 -35.03 3.49 11.72
N PRO A 208 -35.57 4.07 12.80
CA PRO A 208 -35.02 3.90 14.16
C PRO A 208 -35.12 2.49 14.73
N GLN A 209 -35.89 1.58 14.10
CA GLN A 209 -36.03 0.20 14.56
C GLN A 209 -34.86 -0.67 14.09
N ILE A 210 -34.14 -0.25 13.05
CA ILE A 210 -33.05 -1.00 12.45
C ILE A 210 -31.75 -0.21 12.61
N LYS A 211 -30.73 -0.85 13.22
CA LYS A 211 -29.37 -0.27 13.21
C LYS A 211 -28.74 -0.49 11.83
N HIS A 212 -28.51 0.61 11.14
CA HIS A 212 -27.77 0.68 9.90
C HIS A 212 -26.30 0.99 10.18
N PHE A 213 -25.44 0.47 9.32
CA PHE A 213 -24.01 0.75 9.36
C PHE A 213 -23.57 1.31 8.01
N MET A 214 -22.60 2.23 8.04
CA MET A 214 -21.97 2.81 6.86
C MET A 214 -21.54 1.68 5.92
N ALA A 215 -21.86 1.81 4.63
CA ALA A 215 -21.59 0.81 3.59
C ALA A 215 -20.09 0.63 3.24
N GLY A 216 -19.18 0.88 4.20
CA GLY A 216 -17.73 0.87 4.00
C GLY A 216 -17.13 -0.52 3.73
N ALA A 217 -17.90 -1.59 3.86
CA ALA A 217 -17.55 -2.91 3.36
C ALA A 217 -18.83 -3.72 3.13
N ALA A 218 -19.37 -3.72 1.91
CA ALA A 218 -20.55 -4.51 1.55
C ALA A 218 -20.27 -6.04 1.46
N GLY A 219 -19.20 -6.55 2.09
CA GLY A 219 -18.82 -7.95 1.98
C GLY A 219 -18.07 -8.47 3.20
N MET A 220 -18.40 -9.70 3.59
CA MET A 220 -17.49 -10.52 4.39
C MET A 220 -16.25 -10.85 3.56
N LEU A 221 -15.12 -11.13 4.21
CA LEU A 221 -13.99 -11.74 3.50
C LEU A 221 -14.49 -13.01 2.79
N PRO A 222 -14.23 -13.18 1.49
CA PRO A 222 -14.66 -14.37 0.77
C PRO A 222 -13.90 -15.59 1.28
N THR A 223 -14.41 -16.79 1.01
CA THR A 223 -13.69 -18.04 1.28
C THR A 223 -12.37 -18.10 0.52
N ALA A 224 -12.34 -17.57 -0.70
CA ALA A 224 -11.16 -17.36 -1.51
C ALA A 224 -11.35 -16.18 -2.47
N PHE A 225 -10.28 -15.46 -2.77
CA PHE A 225 -10.23 -14.54 -3.90
C PHE A 225 -9.97 -15.33 -5.17
N LYS A 226 -10.85 -15.24 -6.16
CA LYS A 226 -10.69 -15.91 -7.46
C LYS A 226 -10.42 -14.85 -8.51
N VAL A 227 -9.15 -14.49 -8.69
CA VAL A 227 -8.72 -13.37 -9.53
C VAL A 227 -7.58 -13.84 -10.42
N ALA A 228 -7.68 -13.55 -11.73
CA ALA A 228 -6.62 -13.85 -12.68
C ALA A 228 -5.36 -13.01 -12.40
N PRO A 229 -4.15 -13.53 -12.63
CA PRO A 229 -2.94 -12.72 -12.53
C PRO A 229 -2.93 -11.61 -13.59
N PRO A 230 -2.28 -10.47 -13.32
CA PRO A 230 -2.13 -9.41 -14.32
C PRO A 230 -1.41 -9.94 -15.58
N PRO A 231 -1.75 -9.44 -16.78
CA PRO A 231 -1.13 -9.86 -18.02
C PRO A 231 0.37 -9.52 -18.02
N LYS A 232 1.18 -10.37 -18.67
CA LYS A 232 2.65 -10.21 -18.72
C LYS A 232 3.12 -8.93 -19.45
N ASN A 233 2.26 -8.32 -20.27
CA ASN A 233 2.52 -7.04 -20.94
C ASN A 233 1.56 -5.96 -20.41
N PRO A 234 2.03 -5.02 -19.57
CA PRO A 234 1.19 -4.00 -18.95
C PRO A 234 0.88 -2.80 -19.86
N SER A 235 1.29 -2.80 -21.14
CA SER A 235 1.06 -1.70 -22.10
C SER A 235 -0.42 -1.45 -22.45
N SER A 236 -1.36 -2.10 -21.76
CA SER A 236 -2.80 -1.90 -21.90
C SER A 236 -3.48 -1.41 -20.61
N ILE A 237 -2.71 -0.99 -19.59
CA ILE A 237 -3.25 -0.65 -18.26
C ILE A 237 -2.98 0.83 -17.87
N PHE A 238 -2.18 1.57 -18.63
CA PHE A 238 -1.99 3.02 -18.47
C PHE A 238 -2.06 3.74 -19.81
#